data_AF-A0A2T2TIS9-F1
#
_entry.id   AF-A0A2T2TIS9-F1
#
_cell.length_a   1.000
_cell.length_b   1.000
_cell.length_c   1.000
_cell.angle_alpha   90.00
_cell.angle_beta   90.00
_cell.angle_gamma   90.00
#
_symmetry.space_group_name_H-M   'P 1'
#
loop_
_entity.id
_entity.type
_entity.pdbx_description
1 polymer ?
#
loop_
_entity_poly.entity_id
_entity_poly.type
_entity_poly.pdbx_seq_one_letter_code
_entity_poly.pdbx_strand_id
1 'polypeptide(L)'
;HRHSSTRLSSGFPKLTGNALLLVSLVPHAILSSLPWPLVPRTQMAGLSALNGQCWLIDSDVYHTQEPHEAVKDAVLEDVAIGRHLKQEGIPPTLLDVQDLVAVHMYDSFGAAWRGFRKNAYLLLGGTLPQFMLMYSGFILCWLIAPLLSLWFLASLYGLKIVTDRASGMPALVSLLAPVSYLLALVLQLDSAIHHWRGQVRWKGRSVPSSARLTASSEERGDTPAPTGRQESF
;
A
#
# COMPACT_ATOMS: atom_id res chain seq x y z
N HIS A 1 0.42 -4.44 -22.69
CA HIS A 1 1.77 -4.78 -22.20
C HIS A 1 2.81 -4.85 -23.34
N ARG A 2 2.69 -5.75 -24.33
CA ARG A 2 3.72 -5.87 -25.41
C ARG A 2 3.95 -4.63 -26.30
N HIS A 3 3.03 -3.65 -26.29
CA HIS A 3 3.14 -2.41 -27.08
C HIS A 3 3.24 -1.14 -26.21
N SER A 4 3.32 -1.27 -24.88
CA SER A 4 3.52 -0.13 -23.98
C SER A 4 4.98 -0.07 -23.51
N SER A 5 5.52 1.12 -23.28
CA SER A 5 6.82 1.30 -22.63
C SER A 5 6.83 0.89 -21.14
N THR A 6 5.67 0.51 -20.59
CA THR A 6 5.50 0.07 -19.21
C THR A 6 5.99 -1.37 -19.03
N ARG A 7 7.04 -1.53 -18.20
CA ARG A 7 7.60 -2.85 -17.80
C ARG A 7 6.98 -3.43 -16.52
N LEU A 8 6.28 -2.60 -15.75
CA LEU A 8 5.58 -2.96 -14.51
C LEU A 8 4.24 -2.24 -14.45
N SER A 9 3.15 -3.01 -14.39
CA SER A 9 1.77 -2.51 -14.34
C SER A 9 1.10 -2.92 -13.05
N SER A 10 0.48 -1.97 -12.36
CA SER A 10 -0.42 -2.22 -11.22
C SER A 10 -1.87 -2.13 -11.71
N GLY A 11 -2.62 -3.21 -11.60
CA GLY A 11 -4.01 -3.27 -11.99
C GLY A 11 -4.93 -2.61 -10.97
N PHE A 12 -5.96 -1.94 -11.47
CA PHE A 12 -7.10 -1.43 -10.72
C PHE A 12 -8.34 -2.25 -11.12
N PRO A 13 -8.65 -3.35 -10.39
CA PRO A 13 -9.70 -4.27 -10.76
C PRO A 13 -11.07 -3.85 -10.20
N LYS A 14 -12.13 -4.46 -10.74
CA LYS A 14 -13.49 -4.29 -10.21
C LYS A 14 -13.63 -5.06 -8.89
N LEU A 15 -14.07 -4.39 -7.83
CA LEU A 15 -14.24 -5.04 -6.52
C LEU A 15 -15.69 -5.49 -6.31
N THR A 16 -15.86 -6.69 -5.79
CA THR A 16 -17.16 -7.31 -5.54
C THR A 16 -17.21 -7.96 -4.15
N GLY A 17 -18.41 -8.29 -3.68
CA GLY A 17 -18.64 -8.99 -2.41
C GLY A 17 -19.44 -8.18 -1.39
N ASN A 18 -19.50 -8.68 -0.16
CA ASN A 18 -20.41 -8.16 0.88
C ASN A 18 -19.76 -7.17 1.85
N ALA A 19 -18.44 -6.94 1.73
CA ALA A 19 -17.67 -6.07 2.62
C ALA A 19 -17.28 -4.72 1.96
N LEU A 20 -18.06 -4.25 0.98
CA LEU A 20 -17.70 -3.08 0.15
C LEU A 20 -17.48 -1.78 0.94
N LEU A 21 -18.10 -1.61 2.11
CA LEU A 21 -17.84 -0.44 2.96
C LEU A 21 -16.37 -0.39 3.43
N LEU A 22 -15.76 -1.54 3.73
CA LEU A 22 -14.32 -1.62 4.05
C LEU A 22 -13.47 -1.69 2.78
N VAL A 23 -13.88 -2.52 1.82
CA VAL A 23 -13.09 -2.79 0.62
C VAL A 23 -12.96 -1.55 -0.28
N SER A 24 -13.97 -0.67 -0.30
CA SER A 24 -13.90 0.63 -1.02
C SER A 24 -12.83 1.59 -0.48
N LEU A 25 -12.31 1.37 0.74
CA LEU A 25 -11.20 2.15 1.26
C LEU A 25 -9.90 1.88 0.51
N VAL A 26 -9.75 0.70 -0.10
CA VAL A 26 -8.56 0.33 -0.89
C VAL A 26 -8.42 1.23 -2.13
N PRO A 27 -9.38 1.28 -3.07
CA PRO A 27 -9.25 2.15 -4.22
C PRO A 27 -9.27 3.63 -3.84
N HIS A 28 -10.01 4.00 -2.78
CA HIS A 28 -9.96 5.36 -2.25
C HIS A 28 -8.53 5.72 -1.82
N ALA A 29 -7.86 4.88 -1.03
CA ALA A 29 -6.48 5.10 -0.60
C ALA A 29 -5.51 5.09 -1.79
N ILE A 30 -5.64 4.15 -2.73
CA ILE A 30 -4.83 4.10 -3.95
C ILE A 30 -4.89 5.42 -4.71
N LEU A 31 -6.10 5.96 -4.94
CA LEU A 31 -6.30 7.15 -5.75
C LEU A 31 -6.02 8.47 -5.00
N SER A 32 -6.19 8.50 -3.68
CA SER A 32 -6.02 9.72 -2.88
C SER A 32 -4.63 9.86 -2.25
N SER A 33 -3.93 8.76 -1.99
CA SER A 33 -2.62 8.79 -1.31
C SER A 33 -1.43 8.87 -2.25
N LEU A 34 -1.60 8.45 -3.51
CA LEU A 34 -0.52 8.46 -4.51
C LEU A 34 -0.89 9.35 -5.69
N PRO A 35 -0.07 10.38 -6.01
CA PRO A 35 -0.22 11.11 -7.25
C PRO A 35 0.32 10.25 -8.41
N TRP A 36 -0.49 9.31 -8.91
CA TRP A 36 -0.11 8.33 -9.95
C TRP A 36 0.62 8.93 -11.16
N PRO A 37 0.24 10.11 -11.70
CA PRO A 37 0.99 10.74 -12.80
C PRO A 37 2.43 11.15 -12.45
N LEU A 38 2.75 11.30 -11.15
CA LEU A 38 4.09 11.63 -10.66
C LEU A 38 4.91 10.39 -10.29
N VAL A 39 4.27 9.22 -10.12
CA VAL A 39 4.96 7.97 -9.79
C VAL A 39 6.09 7.66 -10.80
N PRO A 40 5.86 7.66 -12.13
CA PRO A 40 6.94 7.41 -13.10
C PRO A 40 7.88 8.60 -13.32
N ARG A 41 7.54 9.79 -12.80
CA ARG A 41 8.31 11.03 -13.00
C ARG A 41 9.22 11.39 -11.81
N THR A 42 9.17 10.60 -10.73
CA THR A 42 9.89 10.88 -9.49
C THR A 42 10.76 9.70 -9.09
N GLN A 43 11.94 9.97 -8.52
CA GLN A 43 12.83 8.96 -7.95
C GLN A 43 12.47 8.60 -6.50
N MET A 44 11.44 9.22 -5.93
CA MET A 44 11.03 8.97 -4.55
C MET A 44 10.40 7.58 -4.42
N ALA A 45 11.14 6.63 -3.86
CA ALA A 45 10.68 5.27 -3.61
C ALA A 45 9.38 5.24 -2.80
N GLY A 46 9.24 6.13 -1.82
CA GLY A 46 8.02 6.25 -0.99
C GLY A 46 6.74 6.56 -1.79
N LEU A 47 6.87 7.16 -2.98
CA LEU A 47 5.77 7.39 -3.92
C LEU A 47 5.62 6.20 -4.88
N SER A 48 5.49 5.00 -4.32
CA SER A 48 5.27 3.76 -5.07
C SER A 48 4.48 2.78 -4.22
N ALA A 49 3.56 2.08 -4.87
CA ALA A 49 2.91 0.88 -4.37
C ALA A 49 2.42 0.05 -5.56
N LEU A 50 2.40 -1.27 -5.40
CA LEU A 50 1.58 -2.12 -6.25
C LEU A 50 0.26 -2.40 -5.54
N ASN A 51 -0.81 -2.50 -6.32
CA ASN A 51 -2.02 -3.12 -5.85
C ASN A 51 -1.83 -4.64 -5.87
N GLY A 52 -1.67 -5.26 -4.69
CA GLY A 52 -1.48 -6.71 -4.57
C GLY A 52 -2.62 -7.56 -5.12
N GLN A 53 -3.77 -6.96 -5.47
CA GLN A 53 -4.89 -7.67 -6.11
C GLN A 53 -4.59 -8.09 -7.55
N CYS A 54 -3.84 -7.28 -8.30
CA CYS A 54 -3.51 -7.56 -9.69
C CYS A 54 -2.34 -6.67 -10.12
N TRP A 55 -1.26 -7.26 -10.61
CA TRP A 55 -0.16 -6.55 -11.23
C TRP A 55 0.54 -7.47 -12.24
N LEU A 56 1.25 -6.87 -13.19
CA LEU A 56 1.99 -7.57 -14.23
C LEU A 56 3.39 -6.97 -14.36
N ILE A 57 4.37 -7.82 -14.64
CA ILE A 57 5.76 -7.45 -14.83
C ILE A 57 6.31 -8.22 -16.02
N ASP A 58 7.22 -7.59 -16.77
CA ASP A 58 7.92 -8.29 -17.84
C ASP A 58 8.81 -9.41 -17.28
N SER A 59 8.83 -10.55 -17.95
CA SER A 59 9.44 -11.79 -17.43
C SER A 59 10.95 -11.65 -17.21
N ASP A 60 11.66 -10.98 -18.11
CA ASP A 60 13.10 -10.69 -17.99
C ASP A 60 13.40 -9.81 -16.78
N VAL A 61 12.57 -8.79 -16.53
CA VAL A 61 12.68 -7.93 -15.34
C VAL A 61 12.43 -8.73 -14.08
N TYR A 62 11.40 -9.57 -14.05
CA TYR A 62 11.09 -10.41 -12.90
C TYR A 62 12.26 -11.35 -12.54
N HIS A 63 12.84 -12.03 -13.53
CA HIS A 63 13.95 -12.95 -13.30
C HIS A 63 15.27 -12.25 -12.97
N THR A 64 15.44 -10.99 -13.39
CA THR A 64 16.64 -10.20 -13.07
C THR A 64 16.57 -9.61 -11.66
N GLN A 65 15.39 -9.13 -11.25
CA GLN A 65 15.21 -8.42 -9.98
C GLN A 65 14.80 -9.33 -8.82
N GLU A 66 14.22 -10.51 -9.13
CA GLU A 66 13.71 -11.47 -8.15
C GLU A 66 12.95 -10.82 -6.97
N PRO A 67 11.94 -9.96 -7.25
CA PRO A 67 11.41 -9.03 -6.26
C PRO A 67 10.80 -9.72 -5.03
N HIS A 68 10.22 -10.91 -5.20
CA HIS A 68 9.69 -11.70 -4.09
C HIS A 68 10.77 -12.21 -3.14
N GLU A 69 11.96 -12.54 -3.65
CA GLU A 69 13.09 -12.93 -2.81
C GLU A 69 13.64 -11.71 -2.08
N ALA A 70 13.79 -10.58 -2.79
CA ALA A 70 14.30 -9.33 -2.24
C ALA A 70 13.46 -8.79 -1.07
N VAL A 71 12.14 -9.04 -1.05
CA VAL A 71 11.24 -8.57 0.01
C VAL A 71 10.50 -9.68 0.76
N LYS A 72 11.04 -10.91 0.80
CA LYS A 72 10.38 -12.10 1.39
C LYS A 72 9.94 -11.94 2.86
N ASP A 73 10.61 -11.08 3.60
CA ASP A 73 10.34 -10.78 5.01
C ASP A 73 9.39 -9.59 5.20
N ALA A 74 8.95 -8.94 4.11
CA ALA A 74 8.01 -7.84 4.15
C ALA A 74 6.58 -8.34 4.38
N VAL A 75 5.87 -7.67 5.29
CA VAL A 75 4.47 -7.97 5.59
C VAL A 75 3.55 -7.43 4.48
N LEU A 76 3.85 -6.22 4.02
CA LEU A 76 3.21 -5.56 2.88
C LEU A 76 4.06 -5.81 1.63
N GLU A 77 4.13 -7.07 1.22
CA GLU A 77 4.97 -7.53 0.12
C GLU A 77 4.73 -6.74 -1.18
N ASP A 78 3.48 -6.53 -1.56
CA ASP A 78 3.08 -5.78 -2.76
C ASP A 78 3.59 -4.32 -2.75
N VAL A 79 3.41 -3.61 -1.64
CA VAL A 79 3.95 -2.26 -1.46
C VAL A 79 5.48 -2.28 -1.49
N ALA A 80 6.10 -3.25 -0.82
CA ALA A 80 7.56 -3.38 -0.77
C ALA A 80 8.17 -3.67 -2.15
N ILE A 81 7.57 -4.58 -2.93
CA ILE A 81 7.95 -4.86 -4.33
C ILE A 81 7.85 -3.59 -5.17
N GLY A 82 6.72 -2.87 -5.08
CA GLY A 82 6.54 -1.63 -5.84
C GLY A 82 7.59 -0.56 -5.53
N ARG A 83 8.02 -0.47 -4.27
CA ARG A 83 9.09 0.45 -3.84
C ARG A 83 10.47 -0.02 -4.30
N HIS A 84 10.76 -1.30 -4.14
CA HIS A 84 12.02 -1.92 -4.57
C HIS A 84 12.23 -1.76 -6.07
N LEU A 85 11.26 -2.18 -6.90
CA LEU A 85 11.36 -2.04 -8.36
C LEU A 85 11.45 -0.58 -8.80
N LYS A 86 10.81 0.35 -8.08
CA LYS A 86 10.96 1.79 -8.36
C LYS A 86 12.38 2.29 -8.06
N GLN A 87 13.02 1.81 -6.99
CA GLN A 87 14.43 2.13 -6.70
C GLN A 87 15.36 1.63 -7.82
N GLU A 88 15.02 0.50 -8.42
CA GLU A 88 15.70 -0.07 -9.59
C GLU A 88 15.33 0.63 -10.93
N GLY A 89 14.66 1.79 -10.87
CA GLY A 89 14.29 2.56 -12.05
C GLY A 89 13.14 1.96 -12.87
N ILE A 90 12.34 1.08 -12.27
CA ILE A 90 11.19 0.42 -12.89
C ILE A 90 9.91 0.85 -12.15
N PRO A 91 9.41 2.08 -12.36
CA PRO A 91 8.24 2.57 -11.67
C PRO A 91 6.96 1.85 -12.17
N PRO A 92 6.02 1.52 -11.26
CA PRO A 92 4.75 0.94 -11.66
C PRO A 92 3.84 1.98 -12.34
N THR A 93 3.10 1.54 -13.35
CA THR A 93 2.00 2.32 -13.95
C THR A 93 0.66 1.75 -13.49
N LEU A 94 -0.25 2.60 -13.01
CA LEU A 94 -1.61 2.17 -12.70
C LEU A 94 -2.42 2.00 -13.99
N LEU A 95 -3.04 0.83 -14.15
CA LEU A 95 -3.90 0.52 -15.28
C LEU A 95 -5.30 0.18 -14.78
N ASP A 96 -6.32 0.79 -15.39
CA ASP A 96 -7.70 0.36 -15.20
C ASP A 96 -7.90 -0.99 -15.89
N VAL A 97 -8.31 -1.99 -15.11
CA VAL A 97 -8.58 -3.36 -15.58
C VAL A 97 -9.94 -3.85 -15.10
N GLN A 98 -10.85 -2.94 -14.74
CA GLN A 98 -12.17 -3.26 -14.19
C GLN A 98 -13.03 -4.12 -15.14
N ASP A 99 -12.85 -3.98 -16.45
CA ASP A 99 -13.54 -4.77 -17.48
C ASP A 99 -12.90 -6.15 -17.74
N LEU A 100 -11.70 -6.38 -17.21
CA LEU A 100 -10.92 -7.61 -17.42
C LEU A 100 -10.86 -8.48 -16.17
N VAL A 101 -10.81 -7.87 -14.99
CA VAL A 101 -10.57 -8.56 -13.71
C VAL A 101 -11.57 -8.06 -12.66
N ALA A 102 -12.34 -9.01 -12.13
CA ALA A 102 -13.17 -8.79 -10.94
C ALA A 102 -12.57 -9.55 -9.75
N VAL A 103 -12.45 -8.88 -8.61
CA VAL A 103 -11.89 -9.44 -7.38
C VAL A 103 -12.96 -9.49 -6.30
N HIS A 104 -13.25 -10.70 -5.82
CA HIS A 104 -13.97 -10.93 -4.58
C HIS A 104 -12.95 -11.01 -3.45
N MET A 105 -12.67 -9.89 -2.79
CA MET A 105 -11.52 -9.79 -1.88
C MET A 105 -11.70 -10.61 -0.59
N TYR A 106 -12.93 -10.68 -0.07
CA TYR A 106 -13.26 -11.39 1.17
C TYR A 106 -14.72 -11.89 1.17
N ASP A 107 -14.93 -13.11 1.64
CA ASP A 107 -16.26 -13.77 1.67
C ASP A 107 -17.23 -13.12 2.66
N SER A 108 -16.73 -12.43 3.68
CA SER A 108 -17.54 -11.81 4.73
C SER A 108 -16.89 -10.56 5.31
N PHE A 109 -17.70 -9.73 5.97
CA PHE A 109 -17.22 -8.55 6.69
C PHE A 109 -16.16 -8.90 7.76
N GLY A 110 -16.38 -9.98 8.52
CA GLY A 110 -15.42 -10.42 9.53
C GLY A 110 -14.10 -10.91 8.93
N ALA A 111 -14.15 -11.57 7.76
CA ALA A 111 -12.95 -11.95 7.02
C ALA A 111 -12.19 -10.71 6.53
N ALA A 112 -12.91 -9.72 5.99
CA ALA A 112 -12.33 -8.44 5.56
C ALA A 112 -11.68 -7.69 6.71
N TRP A 113 -12.35 -7.59 7.86
CA TRP A 113 -11.82 -6.95 9.05
C TRP A 113 -10.50 -7.58 9.50
N ARG A 114 -10.46 -8.91 9.66
CA ARG A 114 -9.24 -9.64 10.04
C ARG A 114 -8.13 -9.48 9.00
N GLY A 115 -8.51 -9.48 7.72
CA GLY A 115 -7.58 -9.31 6.61
C GLY A 115 -6.92 -7.94 6.60
N PHE A 116 -7.69 -6.86 6.78
CA PHE A 116 -7.12 -5.51 6.85
C PHE A 116 -6.41 -5.23 8.17
N ARG A 117 -6.89 -5.79 9.29
CA ARG A 117 -6.29 -5.60 10.62
C ARG A 117 -4.82 -5.96 10.69
N LYS A 118 -4.35 -6.92 9.88
CA LYS A 118 -2.92 -7.28 9.88
C LYS A 118 -2.04 -6.18 9.25
N ASN A 119 -2.59 -5.39 8.32
CA ASN A 119 -1.88 -4.45 7.45
C ASN A 119 -2.05 -2.99 7.90
N ALA A 120 -3.22 -2.67 8.44
CA ALA A 120 -3.67 -1.33 8.82
C ALA A 120 -2.63 -0.50 9.60
N TYR A 121 -2.10 -1.04 10.71
CA TYR A 121 -1.06 -0.39 11.51
C TYR A 121 0.25 -0.14 10.75
N LEU A 122 0.66 -1.11 9.92
CA LEU A 122 1.90 -1.03 9.15
C LEU A 122 1.82 0.00 8.02
N LEU A 123 0.63 0.18 7.43
CA LEU A 123 0.38 1.24 6.44
C LEU A 123 0.52 2.65 7.04
N LEU A 124 0.37 2.80 8.37
CA LEU A 124 0.60 4.05 9.10
C LEU A 124 2.02 4.18 9.66
N GLY A 125 2.94 3.34 9.19
CA GLY A 125 4.38 3.39 9.50
C GLY A 125 4.87 2.26 10.40
N GLY A 126 3.98 1.56 11.12
CA GLY A 126 4.39 0.44 11.98
C GLY A 126 5.22 0.84 13.21
N THR A 127 5.32 2.13 13.53
CA THR A 127 5.93 2.60 14.78
C THR A 127 4.92 3.45 15.55
N LEU A 128 5.01 3.48 16.88
CA LEU A 128 4.09 4.26 17.70
C LEU A 128 4.08 5.75 17.32
N PRO A 129 5.22 6.43 17.12
CA PRO A 129 5.21 7.85 16.75
C PRO A 129 4.58 8.12 15.39
N GLN A 130 4.91 7.33 14.37
CA GLN A 130 4.34 7.48 13.02
C GLN A 130 2.84 7.18 13.03
N PHE A 131 2.43 6.14 13.76
CA PHE A 131 1.02 5.83 13.93
C PHE A 131 0.27 6.98 14.58
N MET A 132 0.77 7.53 15.70
CA MET A 132 0.10 8.63 16.39
C MET A 132 -0.03 9.86 15.49
N LEU A 133 1.01 10.20 14.73
CA LEU A 133 0.98 11.30 13.78
C LEU A 133 -0.07 11.09 12.68
N MET A 134 -0.01 9.94 12.00
CA MET A 134 -0.91 9.63 10.88
C MET A 134 -2.36 9.43 11.33
N TYR A 135 -2.57 8.76 12.46
CA TYR A 135 -3.89 8.53 13.04
C TYR A 135 -4.54 9.83 13.51
N SER A 136 -3.78 10.74 14.13
CA SER A 136 -4.27 12.07 14.50
C SER A 136 -4.62 12.90 13.27
N GLY A 137 -3.80 12.84 12.21
CA GLY A 137 -4.12 13.45 10.92
C GLY A 137 -5.40 12.88 10.30
N PHE A 138 -5.62 11.57 10.43
CA PHE A 138 -6.84 10.92 9.95
C PHE A 138 -8.07 11.37 10.75
N ILE A 139 -7.98 11.46 12.08
CA ILE A 139 -9.06 12.03 12.92
C ILE A 139 -9.35 13.48 12.53
N LEU A 140 -8.30 14.29 12.39
CA LEU A 140 -8.44 15.70 12.01
C LEU A 140 -9.14 15.84 10.66
N CYS A 141 -8.72 15.05 9.66
CA CYS A 141 -9.24 15.11 8.30
C CYS A 141 -10.67 14.58 8.20
N TRP A 142 -10.98 13.43 8.81
CA TRP A 142 -12.24 12.72 8.55
C TRP A 142 -13.32 12.92 9.61
N LEU A 143 -12.95 13.32 10.83
CA LEU A 143 -13.90 13.54 11.92
C LEU A 143 -14.04 15.02 12.25
N ILE A 144 -12.93 15.74 12.41
CA ILE A 144 -12.96 17.13 12.88
C ILE A 144 -13.26 18.11 11.72
N ALA A 145 -12.49 18.07 10.63
CA ALA A 145 -12.61 19.03 9.53
C ALA A 145 -14.03 19.14 8.91
N PRO A 146 -14.80 18.05 8.68
CA PRO A 146 -16.16 18.16 8.17
C PRO A 146 -17.11 18.92 9.10
N LEU A 147 -16.85 18.92 10.41
CA LEU A 147 -17.65 19.63 11.41
C LEU A 147 -17.32 21.13 11.46
N LEU A 148 -16.14 21.51 10.98
CA LEU A 148 -15.68 22.90 10.99
C LEU A 148 -16.22 23.71 9.80
N SER A 149 -16.50 23.07 8.66
CA SER A 149 -16.97 23.75 7.45
C SER A 149 -17.70 22.83 6.49
N LEU A 150 -18.79 23.33 5.92
CA LEU A 150 -19.50 22.65 4.83
C LEU A 150 -18.62 22.44 3.59
N TRP A 151 -17.63 23.30 3.33
CA TRP A 151 -16.70 23.12 2.23
C TRP A 151 -15.74 21.96 2.46
N PHE A 152 -15.30 21.75 3.70
CA PHE A 152 -14.49 20.57 4.05
C PHE A 152 -15.32 19.30 3.92
N LEU A 153 -16.55 19.31 4.44
CA LEU A 153 -17.49 18.19 4.28
C LEU A 153 -17.70 17.87 2.79
N ALA A 154 -18.05 18.88 1.98
CA ALA A 154 -18.29 18.72 0.55
C ALA A 154 -17.06 18.22 -0.21
N SER A 155 -15.85 18.69 0.13
CA SER A 155 -14.61 18.25 -0.51
C SER A 155 -14.30 16.78 -0.20
N LEU A 156 -14.46 16.38 1.06
CA LEU A 156 -14.18 15.01 1.50
C LEU A 156 -15.18 14.01 0.91
N TYR A 157 -16.47 14.34 0.97
CA TYR A 157 -17.51 13.54 0.33
C TYR A 157 -17.38 13.52 -1.18
N GLY A 158 -17.07 14.67 -1.80
CA GLY A 158 -16.84 14.78 -3.23
C GLY A 158 -15.69 13.88 -3.69
N LEU A 159 -14.57 13.89 -2.97
CA LEU A 159 -13.45 13.00 -3.24
C LEU A 159 -13.83 11.52 -3.08
N LYS A 160 -14.58 11.16 -2.04
CA LYS A 160 -15.07 9.79 -1.85
C LYS A 160 -16.00 9.36 -2.99
N ILE A 161 -16.92 10.23 -3.41
CA ILE A 161 -17.82 9.96 -4.53
C ILE A 161 -17.02 9.76 -5.82
N VAL A 162 -16.07 10.64 -6.12
CA VAL A 162 -15.23 10.53 -7.33
C VAL A 162 -14.46 9.22 -7.34
N THR A 163 -13.78 8.89 -6.24
CA THR A 163 -13.01 7.64 -6.13
C THR A 163 -13.91 6.39 -6.19
N ASP A 164 -15.06 6.39 -5.53
CA ASP A 164 -16.02 5.30 -5.59
C ASP A 164 -16.60 5.10 -6.99
N ARG A 165 -16.95 6.18 -7.69
CA ARG A 165 -17.44 6.11 -9.08
C ARG A 165 -16.35 5.60 -10.02
N ALA A 166 -15.13 6.10 -9.87
CA ALA A 166 -13.98 5.62 -10.64
C ALA A 166 -13.70 4.11 -10.42
N SER A 167 -14.12 3.57 -9.27
CA SER A 167 -13.92 2.16 -8.89
C SER A 167 -15.15 1.27 -9.10
N GLY A 168 -16.18 1.77 -9.78
CA GLY A 168 -17.42 1.03 -10.01
C GLY A 168 -18.21 0.70 -8.74
N MET A 169 -17.99 1.40 -7.63
CA MET A 169 -18.70 1.15 -6.37
C MET A 169 -20.17 1.55 -6.46
N PRO A 170 -21.10 0.77 -5.89
CA PRO A 170 -22.50 1.14 -5.79
C PRO A 170 -22.70 2.50 -5.11
N ALA A 171 -23.72 3.26 -5.54
CA ALA A 171 -24.03 4.59 -4.97
C ALA A 171 -24.21 4.56 -3.45
N LEU A 172 -24.77 3.47 -2.92
CA LEU A 172 -24.95 3.25 -1.49
C LEU A 172 -23.64 3.29 -0.69
N VAL A 173 -22.54 2.80 -1.27
CA VAL A 173 -21.22 2.82 -0.61
C VAL A 173 -20.74 4.27 -0.42
N SER A 174 -20.98 5.13 -1.40
CA SER A 174 -20.63 6.55 -1.30
C SER A 174 -21.55 7.32 -0.37
N LEU A 175 -22.85 6.98 -0.35
CA LEU A 175 -23.80 7.56 0.58
C LEU A 175 -23.41 7.25 2.03
N LEU A 176 -22.96 6.01 2.27
CA LEU A 176 -22.48 5.52 3.56
C LEU A 176 -20.98 5.79 3.80
N ALA A 177 -20.39 6.76 3.10
CA ALA A 177 -18.99 7.15 3.30
C ALA A 177 -18.59 7.41 4.78
N PRO A 178 -19.40 8.06 5.63
CA PRO A 178 -19.05 8.25 7.04
C PRO A 178 -18.90 6.93 7.79
N VAL A 179 -19.73 5.95 7.43
CA VAL A 179 -19.63 4.60 8.00
C VAL A 179 -18.31 3.97 7.57
N SER A 180 -17.94 4.06 6.30
CA SER A 180 -16.64 3.59 5.82
C SER A 180 -15.46 4.24 6.55
N TYR A 181 -15.48 5.56 6.76
CA TYR A 181 -14.41 6.27 7.48
C TYR A 181 -14.37 5.96 8.98
N LEU A 182 -15.53 5.80 9.62
CA LEU A 182 -15.61 5.36 11.00
C LEU A 182 -15.08 3.93 11.16
N LEU A 183 -15.45 3.02 10.24
CA LEU A 183 -14.92 1.67 10.21
C LEU A 183 -13.40 1.68 9.99
N ALA A 184 -12.87 2.57 9.14
CA ALA A 184 -11.44 2.75 8.96
C ALA A 184 -10.76 3.17 10.28
N LEU A 185 -11.27 4.19 10.98
CA LEU A 185 -10.74 4.64 12.28
C LEU A 185 -10.69 3.48 13.30
N VAL A 186 -11.81 2.78 13.47
CA VAL A 186 -11.92 1.67 14.41
C VAL A 186 -10.97 0.53 14.02
N LEU A 187 -10.86 0.22 12.73
CA LEU A 187 -9.96 -0.82 12.21
C LEU A 187 -8.48 -0.47 12.43
N GLN A 188 -8.10 0.79 12.21
CA GLN A 188 -6.74 1.27 12.45
C GLN A 188 -6.35 1.13 13.92
N LEU A 189 -7.26 1.51 14.82
CA LEU A 189 -7.05 1.37 16.26
C LEU A 189 -6.99 -0.11 16.69
N ASP A 190 -7.92 -0.93 16.21
CA ASP A 190 -7.93 -2.38 16.47
C ASP A 190 -6.65 -3.06 15.98
N SER A 191 -6.17 -2.69 14.80
CA SER A 191 -4.90 -3.13 14.24
C SER A 191 -3.72 -2.75 15.12
N ALA A 192 -3.63 -1.48 15.53
CA ALA A 192 -2.56 -1.00 16.40
C ALA A 192 -2.52 -1.75 17.73
N ILE A 193 -3.66 -1.94 18.38
CA ILE A 193 -3.76 -2.68 19.65
C ILE A 193 -3.28 -4.12 19.48
N HIS A 194 -3.67 -4.81 18.40
CA HIS A 194 -3.24 -6.19 18.15
C HIS A 194 -1.74 -6.28 17.87
N HIS A 195 -1.18 -5.32 17.14
CA HIS A 195 0.27 -5.23 16.88
C HIS A 195 1.07 -4.97 18.16
N TRP A 196 0.63 -4.04 19.00
CA TRP A 196 1.28 -3.76 20.29
C TRP A 196 1.21 -4.93 21.27
N ARG A 197 0.15 -5.74 21.19
CA ARG A 197 0.01 -6.97 21.99
C ARG A 197 0.77 -8.17 21.40
N GLY A 198 1.41 -8.04 20.24
CA GLY A 198 2.07 -9.15 19.55
C GLY A 198 1.11 -10.26 19.09
N GLN A 199 -0.17 -9.94 18.92
CA GLN A 199 -1.23 -10.91 18.63
C GLN A 199 -1.49 -11.11 17.13
N VAL A 200 -0.76 -10.38 16.26
CA VAL A 200 -0.95 -10.48 14.81
C VAL A 200 -0.17 -11.67 14.26
N ARG A 201 -0.92 -12.69 13.82
CA ARG A 201 -0.38 -13.84 13.07
C ARG A 201 -1.01 -13.89 11.70
N TRP A 202 -0.21 -14.17 10.68
CA TRP A 202 -0.66 -14.32 9.30
C TRP A 202 -0.05 -15.56 8.65
N LYS A 203 -0.90 -16.47 8.15
CA LYS A 203 -0.48 -17.75 7.53
C LYS A 203 0.56 -18.50 8.39
N GLY A 204 0.33 -18.56 9.70
CA GLY A 204 1.21 -19.24 10.68
C GLY A 204 2.38 -18.41 11.22
N ARG A 205 2.80 -17.34 10.52
CA ARG A 205 3.92 -16.47 10.88
C ARG A 205 3.48 -15.33 11.82
N SER A 206 4.35 -14.90 12.74
CA SER A 206 4.10 -13.64 13.46
C SER A 206 4.36 -12.47 12.53
N VAL A 207 3.56 -11.43 12.66
CA VAL A 207 3.77 -10.18 11.93
C VAL A 207 4.49 -9.23 12.88
N PRO A 208 5.74 -8.82 12.58
CA PRO A 208 6.44 -7.86 13.43
C PRO A 208 5.71 -6.51 13.41
N SER A 209 5.70 -5.84 14.56
CA SER A 209 5.05 -4.55 14.75
C SER A 209 5.74 -3.45 13.93
N SER A 210 7.06 -3.53 13.72
CA SER A 210 7.79 -2.65 12.83
C SER A 210 7.89 -3.21 11.41
N ALA A 211 7.58 -2.38 10.41
CA ALA A 211 7.97 -2.66 9.04
C ALA A 211 9.50 -2.56 8.97
N ARG A 212 10.21 -3.69 8.85
CA ARG A 212 11.61 -3.67 8.42
C ARG A 212 11.64 -3.14 6.98
N LEU A 213 11.80 -1.83 6.84
CA LEU A 213 12.21 -1.23 5.58
C LEU A 213 13.65 -1.70 5.38
N THR A 214 13.86 -2.67 4.52
CA THR A 214 15.20 -3.07 4.07
C THR A 214 15.79 -1.88 3.30
N ALA A 215 16.46 -0.99 4.02
CA ALA A 215 17.48 -0.14 3.45
C ALA A 215 18.75 -1.01 3.33
N SER A 216 18.82 -1.86 2.31
CA SER A 216 20.04 -2.58 1.98
C SER A 216 20.83 -1.79 0.93
N SER A 217 21.58 -0.79 1.39
CA SER A 217 22.68 -0.21 0.62
C SER A 217 23.54 0.71 1.51
N GLU A 218 24.14 0.18 2.58
CA GLU A 218 25.21 0.90 3.30
C GLU A 218 26.23 -0.01 4.03
N GLU A 219 26.38 -1.26 3.58
CA GLU A 219 27.53 -2.11 3.95
C GLU A 219 28.12 -2.74 2.69
N ARG A 220 28.76 -1.93 1.86
CA ARG A 220 29.77 -2.43 0.93
C ARG A 220 30.82 -1.36 0.70
N GLY A 221 31.86 -1.38 1.54
CA GLY A 221 33.06 -0.59 1.31
C GLY A 221 33.82 -0.21 2.57
N ASP A 222 34.44 -1.19 3.23
CA ASP A 222 35.88 -1.05 3.48
C ASP A 222 36.51 -2.41 3.80
N THR A 223 37.23 -2.96 2.84
CA THR A 223 38.23 -3.99 3.12
C THR A 223 39.41 -3.64 2.23
N PRO A 224 40.47 -3.00 2.77
CA PRO A 224 41.63 -2.69 1.97
C PRO A 224 42.34 -3.99 1.57
N ALA A 225 42.64 -4.10 0.28
CA ALA A 225 43.37 -5.20 -0.31
C ALA A 225 44.78 -5.32 0.32
N PRO A 226 45.33 -6.53 0.49
CA PRO A 226 46.69 -6.71 0.97
C PRO A 226 47.67 -6.23 -0.10
N THR A 227 48.44 -5.20 0.22
CA THR A 227 49.57 -4.69 -0.56
C THR A 227 50.64 -5.78 -0.65
N GLY A 228 50.79 -6.36 -1.84
CA GLY A 228 51.91 -7.22 -2.18
C GLY A 228 53.21 -6.42 -2.13
N ARG A 229 54.11 -6.83 -1.25
CA ARG A 229 55.45 -6.29 -1.09
C ARG A 229 56.33 -6.77 -2.26
N GLN A 230 56.81 -5.83 -3.09
CA GLN A 230 58.00 -6.06 -3.92
C GLN A 230 59.21 -6.15 -2.99
N GLU A 231 59.90 -7.28 -3.00
CA GLU A 231 61.30 -7.35 -2.59
C GLU A 231 62.13 -7.96 -3.74
N SER A 232 63.22 -7.27 -4.01
CA SER A 232 64.30 -7.53 -4.96
C SER A 232 64.99 -8.89 -4.77
N PHE A 233 65.27 -9.61 -5.86
CA PHE A 233 66.61 -9.91 -6.40
C PHE A 233 66.47 -10.76 -7.68
#